data_AF-A0A6I5CEZ4-F1
#
_entry.id   AF-A0A6I5CEZ4-F1
#
_cell.length_a   1.000
_cell.length_b   1.000
_cell.length_c   1.000
_cell.angle_alpha   90.00
_cell.angle_beta   90.00
_cell.angle_gamma   90.00
#
_symmetry.space_group_name_H-M   'P 1'
#
loop_
_entity.id
_entity.type
_entity.pdbx_description
1 polymer ?
#
loop_
_entity_poly.entity_id
_entity_poly.type
_entity_poly.pdbx_seq_one_letter_code
_entity_poly.pdbx_strand_id
1 'polypeptide(L)'
;GEADTDGAGENFSWNCGAEGPSDDPEVERLRVRQIKNLLSVLMLSRGVPMLLAGDEFRNSQNGNNNAYCQDNPTSWLDWDQAEKEEETFEFVRRLIGLRRRYRTFRAPHFYTGRLNSRRLPDITWHGTRLEQPGWEDTNARVLACTLGGFDGDPDLHLILNMYHLGLDFELPRIRGHRWHRVLDTAQAGPRDLLPAGHEEPHDDHTFHAHGRSVVLLAALSDAKDYPR
;
A
#
# COMPACT_ATOMS: atom_id res chain seq x y z
N GLY A 1 20.41 21.74 -19.51
CA GLY A 1 21.07 23.05 -19.70
C GLY A 1 22.42 23.13 -18.99
N GLU A 2 22.63 22.33 -17.95
CA GLU A 2 23.78 22.44 -17.04
C GLU A 2 24.67 21.18 -17.11
N ALA A 3 24.69 20.51 -18.27
CA ALA A 3 25.44 19.28 -18.51
C ALA A 3 25.22 18.17 -17.45
N ASP A 4 23.98 17.99 -16.99
CA ASP A 4 23.56 16.97 -16.01
C ASP A 4 24.20 17.15 -14.61
N THR A 5 24.58 18.38 -14.28
CA THR A 5 25.14 18.74 -12.95
C THR A 5 24.10 19.28 -11.96
N ASP A 6 22.87 19.50 -12.42
CA ASP A 6 21.73 19.93 -11.61
C ASP A 6 20.89 18.74 -11.11
N GLY A 7 19.97 18.99 -10.17
CA GLY A 7 19.13 17.95 -9.56
C GLY A 7 19.78 17.19 -8.40
N ALA A 8 19.10 16.15 -7.92
CA ALA A 8 19.57 15.33 -6.81
C ALA A 8 20.51 14.22 -7.31
N GLY A 9 21.70 14.13 -6.70
CA GLY A 9 22.68 13.06 -7.01
C GLY A 9 22.27 11.67 -6.51
N GLU A 10 21.42 11.60 -5.49
CA GLU A 10 20.87 10.34 -4.96
C GLU A 10 19.33 10.42 -4.91
N ASN A 11 18.67 9.48 -5.60
CA ASN A 11 17.20 9.46 -5.74
C ASN A 11 16.53 8.30 -4.99
N PHE A 12 17.32 7.36 -4.44
CA PHE A 12 16.84 6.11 -3.82
C PHE A 12 15.83 5.34 -4.71
N SER A 13 16.01 5.42 -6.03
CA SER A 13 15.14 4.83 -7.04
C SER A 13 15.69 3.49 -7.54
N TRP A 14 14.80 2.68 -8.13
CA TRP A 14 15.17 1.46 -8.84
C TRP A 14 14.29 1.30 -10.08
N ASN A 15 14.93 1.16 -11.23
CA ASN A 15 14.28 1.10 -12.54
C ASN A 15 13.51 -0.21 -12.82
N CYS A 16 13.53 -1.16 -11.86
CA CYS A 16 12.85 -2.45 -11.90
C CYS A 16 13.38 -3.43 -12.96
N GLY A 17 14.56 -3.18 -13.53
CA GLY A 17 15.26 -4.11 -14.43
C GLY A 17 15.70 -3.50 -15.76
N ALA A 18 15.09 -2.39 -16.19
CA ALA A 18 15.43 -1.68 -17.42
C ALA A 18 15.41 -0.16 -17.19
N GLU A 19 16.36 0.57 -17.77
CA GLU A 19 16.40 2.03 -17.70
C GLU A 19 15.45 2.64 -18.74
N GLY A 20 14.58 3.57 -18.33
CA GLY A 20 13.60 4.21 -19.22
C GLY A 20 12.45 3.30 -19.68
N PRO A 21 11.73 3.65 -20.76
CA PRO A 21 10.65 2.84 -21.32
C PRO A 21 11.08 1.41 -21.66
N SER A 22 10.20 0.44 -21.47
CA SER A 22 10.47 -0.98 -21.75
C SER A 22 9.23 -1.67 -22.30
N ASP A 23 9.44 -2.54 -23.30
CA ASP A 23 8.40 -3.43 -23.82
C ASP A 23 8.35 -4.79 -23.09
N ASP A 24 9.22 -4.99 -22.08
CA ASP A 24 9.20 -6.22 -21.27
C ASP A 24 8.00 -6.21 -20.32
N PRO A 25 7.01 -7.11 -20.50
CA PRO A 25 5.82 -7.13 -19.67
C PRO A 25 6.11 -7.44 -18.20
N GLU A 26 7.21 -8.13 -17.88
CA GLU A 26 7.58 -8.42 -16.50
C GLU A 26 8.12 -7.17 -15.78
N VAL A 27 8.88 -6.33 -16.50
CA VAL A 27 9.34 -5.02 -15.98
C VAL A 27 8.14 -4.12 -15.72
N GLU A 28 7.22 -3.99 -16.68
CA GLU A 28 6.04 -3.13 -16.52
C GLU A 28 5.11 -3.62 -15.40
N ARG A 29 4.86 -4.92 -15.31
CA ARG A 29 4.08 -5.51 -14.21
C ARG A 29 4.71 -5.21 -12.85
N LEU A 30 6.04 -5.28 -12.74
CA LEU A 30 6.75 -4.96 -11.52
C LEU A 30 6.69 -3.46 -11.20
N ARG A 31 6.83 -2.58 -12.20
CA ARG A 31 6.69 -1.12 -12.03
C ARG A 31 5.32 -0.73 -11.52
N VAL A 32 4.25 -1.24 -12.13
CA VAL A 32 2.87 -1.01 -11.69
C VAL A 32 2.70 -1.47 -10.24
N ARG A 33 3.21 -2.65 -9.88
CA ARG A 33 3.17 -3.14 -8.49
C ARG A 33 3.92 -2.21 -7.54
N GLN A 34 5.12 -1.75 -7.89
CA GLN A 34 5.91 -0.82 -7.07
C GLN A 34 5.21 0.54 -6.90
N ILE A 35 4.59 1.08 -7.94
CA ILE A 35 3.76 2.29 -7.87
C ILE A 35 2.63 2.07 -6.86
N LYS A 36 1.86 0.98 -6.99
CA LYS A 36 0.79 0.64 -6.06
C LYS A 36 1.30 0.44 -4.63
N ASN A 37 2.49 -0.14 -4.43
CA ASN A 37 3.12 -0.29 -3.12
C ASN A 37 3.42 1.06 -2.47
N LEU A 38 4.10 1.97 -3.19
CA LEU A 38 4.47 3.30 -2.68
C LEU A 38 3.22 4.11 -2.33
N LEU A 39 2.23 4.12 -3.21
CA LEU A 39 0.94 4.78 -2.96
C LEU A 39 0.21 4.17 -1.76
N SER A 40 0.22 2.84 -1.62
CA SER A 40 -0.39 2.15 -0.48
C SER A 40 0.32 2.51 0.82
N VAL A 41 1.65 2.51 0.86
CA VAL A 41 2.42 2.91 2.05
C VAL A 41 2.10 4.36 2.43
N LEU A 42 2.07 5.28 1.47
CA LEU A 42 1.69 6.67 1.69
C LEU A 42 0.27 6.80 2.27
N MET A 43 -0.71 6.14 1.63
CA MET A 43 -2.14 6.27 1.96
C MET A 43 -2.59 5.42 3.15
N LEU A 44 -1.81 4.43 3.59
CA LEU A 44 -2.09 3.59 4.76
C LEU A 44 -1.21 3.98 5.97
N SER A 45 -0.36 4.99 5.84
CA SER A 45 0.38 5.56 6.97
C SER A 45 -0.48 6.56 7.76
N ARG A 46 -0.25 6.66 9.07
CA ARG A 46 -0.87 7.72 9.89
C ARG A 46 -0.22 9.07 9.57
N GLY A 47 -1.02 10.13 9.52
CA GLY A 47 -0.58 11.49 9.17
C GLY A 47 -1.44 12.12 8.07
N VAL A 48 -0.90 13.12 7.38
CA VAL A 48 -1.56 13.76 6.23
C VAL A 48 -0.75 13.46 4.97
N PRO A 49 -1.24 12.60 4.05
CA PRO A 49 -0.50 12.30 2.82
C PRO A 49 -0.58 13.47 1.85
N MET A 50 0.49 13.67 1.09
CA MET A 50 0.55 14.59 -0.04
C MET A 50 0.89 13.77 -1.29
N LEU A 51 0.12 13.97 -2.36
CA LEU A 51 0.35 13.32 -3.65
C LEU A 51 0.90 14.37 -4.62
N LEU A 52 1.94 14.01 -5.38
CA LEU A 52 2.42 14.85 -6.47
C LEU A 52 1.45 14.73 -7.64
N ALA A 53 1.08 15.88 -8.24
CA ALA A 53 0.13 15.89 -9.35
C ALA A 53 0.65 15.05 -10.52
N GLY A 54 -0.17 14.13 -11.01
CA GLY A 54 0.14 13.21 -12.11
C GLY A 54 0.61 11.83 -11.65
N ASP A 55 1.03 11.65 -10.39
CA ASP A 55 1.36 10.32 -9.86
C ASP A 55 0.16 9.37 -9.89
N GLU A 56 -1.06 9.91 -9.79
CA GLU A 56 -2.29 9.13 -9.87
C GLU A 56 -2.50 8.45 -11.24
N PHE A 57 -1.80 8.88 -12.29
CA PHE A 57 -1.87 8.29 -13.62
C PHE A 57 -0.50 8.08 -14.29
N ARG A 58 0.56 7.88 -13.48
CA ARG A 58 1.92 7.55 -13.95
C ARG A 58 2.56 8.61 -14.83
N ASN A 59 2.34 9.89 -14.53
CA ASN A 59 3.02 10.99 -15.21
C ASN A 59 4.56 10.79 -15.23
N SER A 60 5.21 11.14 -16.33
CA SER A 60 6.64 10.90 -16.53
C SER A 60 7.36 12.16 -17.02
N GLN A 61 8.50 12.45 -16.38
CA GLN A 61 9.44 13.48 -16.84
C GLN A 61 10.62 12.86 -17.61
N ASN A 62 10.46 11.63 -18.12
CA ASN A 62 11.48 10.88 -18.87
C ASN A 62 12.85 10.78 -18.15
N GLY A 63 12.82 10.61 -16.83
CA GLY A 63 14.02 10.50 -16.00
C GLY A 63 14.61 11.83 -15.54
N ASN A 64 14.09 12.98 -15.99
CA ASN A 64 14.47 14.28 -15.46
C ASN A 64 13.91 14.45 -14.03
N ASN A 65 14.78 14.55 -13.02
CA ASN A 65 14.37 14.75 -11.62
C ASN A 65 14.36 16.23 -11.19
N ASN A 66 14.59 17.16 -12.13
CA ASN A 66 14.71 18.59 -11.88
C ASN A 66 14.14 19.42 -13.05
N ALA A 67 12.88 19.19 -13.41
CA ALA A 67 12.22 19.87 -14.53
C ALA A 67 11.87 21.36 -14.27
N TYR A 68 12.65 22.08 -13.46
CA TYR A 68 12.34 23.44 -12.98
C TYR A 68 12.26 24.51 -14.08
N CYS A 69 13.08 24.38 -15.12
CA CYS A 69 13.16 25.34 -16.23
C CYS A 69 12.45 24.85 -17.51
N GLN A 70 11.68 23.77 -17.41
CA GLN A 70 10.99 23.17 -18.55
C GLN A 70 9.55 23.68 -18.61
N ASP A 71 9.21 24.45 -19.64
CA ASP A 71 7.83 24.76 -20.00
C ASP A 71 7.49 24.06 -21.32
N ASN A 72 7.33 22.74 -21.23
CA ASN A 72 7.11 21.84 -22.37
C ASN A 72 6.50 20.50 -21.87
N PRO A 73 6.20 19.54 -22.76
CA PRO A 73 5.58 18.26 -22.37
C PRO A 73 6.31 17.45 -21.30
N THR A 74 7.59 17.73 -21.01
CA THR A 74 8.30 17.08 -19.88
C THR A 74 7.73 17.48 -18.53
N SER A 75 7.22 18.69 -18.37
CA SER A 75 6.70 19.22 -17.09
C SER A 75 5.18 19.35 -17.06
N TRP A 76 4.53 19.37 -18.23
CA TRP A 76 3.07 19.44 -18.34
C TRP A 76 2.43 18.12 -17.92
N LEU A 77 1.19 18.18 -17.43
CA LEU A 77 0.39 16.97 -17.20
C LEU A 77 -0.21 16.50 -18.53
N ASP A 78 0.05 15.25 -18.88
CA ASP A 78 -0.54 14.58 -20.04
C ASP A 78 -1.90 13.98 -19.67
N TRP A 79 -2.99 14.66 -20.04
CA TRP A 79 -4.35 14.18 -19.78
C TRP A 79 -4.75 12.98 -20.64
N ASP A 80 -4.14 12.79 -21.82
CA ASP A 80 -4.36 11.60 -22.63
C ASP A 80 -3.72 10.38 -21.95
N GLN A 81 -2.64 10.58 -21.19
CA GLN A 81 -2.06 9.53 -20.35
C GLN A 81 -3.01 9.14 -19.21
N ALA A 82 -3.73 10.10 -18.63
CA ALA A 82 -4.72 9.81 -17.58
C ALA A 82 -5.82 8.85 -18.05
N GLU A 83 -6.24 8.94 -19.32
CA GLU A 83 -7.20 8.01 -19.92
C GLU A 83 -6.56 6.63 -20.20
N LYS A 84 -5.30 6.59 -20.65
CA LYS A 84 -4.59 5.34 -20.94
C LYS A 84 -4.25 4.54 -19.68
N GLU A 85 -3.95 5.22 -18.58
CA GLU A 85 -3.54 4.64 -17.29
C GLU A 85 -4.73 4.56 -16.31
N GLU A 86 -5.94 4.33 -16.83
CA GLU A 86 -7.19 4.25 -16.06
C GLU A 86 -7.08 3.25 -14.89
N GLU A 87 -6.36 2.14 -15.03
CA GLU A 87 -6.16 1.18 -13.94
C GLU A 87 -5.49 1.82 -12.73
N THR A 88 -4.42 2.59 -12.95
CA THR A 88 -3.67 3.24 -11.85
C THR A 88 -4.52 4.35 -11.25
N PHE A 89 -5.17 5.14 -12.09
CA PHE A 89 -6.07 6.21 -11.65
C PHE A 89 -7.21 5.68 -10.78
N GLU A 90 -7.87 4.62 -11.21
CA GLU A 90 -8.94 3.96 -10.46
C GLU A 90 -8.43 3.30 -9.17
N PHE A 91 -7.22 2.75 -9.17
CA PHE A 91 -6.58 2.27 -7.95
C PHE A 91 -6.37 3.42 -6.95
N VAL A 92 -5.79 4.54 -7.37
CA VAL A 92 -5.53 5.70 -6.49
C VAL A 92 -6.84 6.27 -5.94
N ARG A 93 -7.85 6.42 -6.81
CA ARG A 93 -9.19 6.87 -6.42
C ARG A 93 -9.81 5.97 -5.34
N ARG A 94 -9.78 4.66 -5.55
CA ARG A 94 -10.28 3.67 -4.58
C ARG A 94 -9.45 3.69 -3.30
N LEU A 95 -8.12 3.87 -3.38
CA LEU A 95 -7.22 3.92 -2.24
C LEU A 95 -7.44 5.16 -1.36
N ILE A 96 -7.74 6.32 -1.95
CA ILE A 96 -8.20 7.50 -1.21
C ILE A 96 -9.54 7.21 -0.51
N GLY A 97 -10.47 6.54 -1.20
CA GLY A 97 -11.72 6.07 -0.61
C GLY A 97 -11.51 5.13 0.58
N LEU A 98 -10.59 4.18 0.46
CA LEU A 98 -10.18 3.26 1.51
C LEU A 98 -9.62 4.01 2.73
N ARG A 99 -8.71 4.96 2.51
CA ARG A 99 -8.17 5.81 3.58
C ARG A 99 -9.28 6.60 4.28
N ARG A 100 -10.29 7.08 3.55
CA ARG A 100 -11.46 7.79 4.10
C ARG A 100 -12.45 6.87 4.82
N ARG A 101 -12.49 5.59 4.47
CA ARG A 101 -13.31 4.59 5.14
C ARG A 101 -12.78 4.25 6.53
N TYR A 102 -11.48 3.95 6.65
CA TYR A 102 -10.88 3.56 7.93
C TYR A 102 -10.29 4.76 8.68
N ARG A 103 -10.90 5.12 9.81
CA ARG A 103 -10.47 6.23 10.68
C ARG A 103 -9.11 5.96 11.31
N THR A 104 -8.73 4.69 11.51
CA THR A 104 -7.42 4.27 12.02
C THR A 104 -6.24 5.00 11.37
N PHE A 105 -6.29 5.21 10.05
CA PHE A 105 -5.23 5.88 9.28
C PHE A 105 -5.25 7.41 9.38
N ARG A 106 -6.36 8.00 9.85
CA ARG A 106 -6.57 9.45 9.94
C ARG A 106 -6.63 9.98 11.37
N ALA A 107 -6.34 9.14 12.36
CA ALA A 107 -6.37 9.55 13.76
C ALA A 107 -5.35 10.68 14.02
N PRO A 108 -5.74 11.76 14.73
CA PRO A 108 -4.89 12.95 14.92
C PRO A 108 -3.87 12.80 16.04
N HIS A 109 -3.69 11.59 16.58
CA HIS A 109 -2.80 11.32 17.71
C HIS A 109 -1.83 10.18 17.38
N PHE A 110 -0.67 10.17 18.02
CA PHE A 110 0.28 9.07 17.93
C PHE A 110 -0.31 7.76 18.48
N TYR A 111 0.34 6.65 18.15
CA TYR A 111 0.06 5.38 18.82
C TYR A 111 0.52 5.44 20.27
N THR A 112 -0.23 4.78 21.15
CA THR A 112 -0.13 4.88 22.61
C THR A 112 -0.05 3.52 23.30
N GLY A 113 -0.31 2.42 22.57
CA GLY A 113 -0.49 1.10 23.16
C GLY A 113 -1.85 0.91 23.84
N ARG A 114 -2.77 1.88 23.72
CA ARG A 114 -4.12 1.77 24.31
C ARG A 114 -4.84 0.56 23.71
N LEU A 115 -5.51 -0.21 24.57
CA LEU A 115 -6.30 -1.36 24.15
C LEU A 115 -7.69 -0.96 23.69
N ASN A 116 -8.19 -1.55 22.61
CA ASN A 116 -9.59 -1.46 22.20
C ASN A 116 -10.48 -2.47 22.97
N SER A 117 -11.78 -2.52 22.63
CA SER A 117 -12.75 -3.42 23.28
C SER A 117 -12.42 -4.91 23.10
N ARG A 118 -11.62 -5.25 22.08
CA ARG A 118 -11.15 -6.62 21.76
C ARG A 118 -9.78 -6.92 22.36
N ARG A 119 -9.28 -6.04 23.25
CA ARG A 119 -7.98 -6.17 23.96
C ARG A 119 -6.77 -6.09 23.01
N LEU A 120 -6.92 -5.51 21.83
CA LEU A 120 -5.81 -5.22 20.92
C LEU A 120 -5.26 -3.82 21.14
N PRO A 121 -3.93 -3.63 21.20
CA PRO A 121 -3.31 -2.32 21.16
C PRO A 121 -3.66 -1.55 19.89
N ASP A 122 -3.55 -0.22 19.95
CA ASP A 122 -3.73 0.64 18.77
C ASP A 122 -2.69 0.38 17.66
N ILE A 123 -1.55 -0.22 18.00
CA ILE A 123 -0.63 -0.87 17.06
C ILE A 123 0.15 -2.00 17.72
N THR A 124 0.38 -3.09 16.97
CA THR A 124 1.34 -4.14 17.31
C THR A 124 2.15 -4.44 16.06
N TRP A 125 3.47 -4.54 16.20
CA TRP A 125 4.39 -4.76 15.09
C TRP A 125 4.80 -6.22 14.99
N HIS A 126 4.92 -6.74 13.77
CA HIS A 126 5.22 -8.13 13.46
C HIS A 126 6.22 -8.21 12.29
N GLY A 127 6.85 -9.36 12.13
CA GLY A 127 7.57 -9.73 10.91
C GLY A 127 6.73 -10.73 10.14
N THR A 128 7.33 -11.80 9.62
CA THR A 128 6.58 -12.98 9.17
C THR A 128 5.95 -13.75 10.35
N ARG A 129 6.52 -13.62 11.55
CA ARG A 129 5.94 -14.13 12.79
C ARG A 129 5.36 -13.00 13.64
N LEU A 130 4.32 -13.31 14.41
CA LEU A 130 3.67 -12.33 15.29
C LEU A 130 4.66 -11.79 16.34
N GLU A 131 4.65 -10.48 16.55
CA GLU A 131 5.41 -9.78 17.61
C GLU A 131 6.93 -9.88 17.43
N GLN A 132 7.38 -10.19 16.20
CA GLN A 132 8.79 -10.32 15.83
C GLN A 132 9.14 -9.46 14.60
N PRO A 133 9.08 -8.11 14.70
CA PRO A 133 9.25 -7.18 13.58
C PRO A 133 10.67 -7.06 13.01
N GLY A 134 11.67 -7.66 13.64
CA GLY A 134 13.04 -7.70 13.09
C GLY A 134 13.79 -6.37 13.13
N TRP A 135 13.53 -5.50 14.13
CA TRP A 135 14.13 -4.16 14.24
C TRP A 135 15.66 -4.11 14.20
N GLU A 136 16.31 -5.16 14.68
CA GLU A 136 17.78 -5.26 14.73
C GLU A 136 18.38 -5.83 13.42
N ASP A 137 17.56 -6.26 12.47
CA ASP A 137 18.01 -6.81 11.19
C ASP A 137 18.14 -5.71 10.13
N THR A 138 19.37 -5.32 9.81
CA THR A 138 19.68 -4.34 8.75
C THR A 138 19.33 -4.85 7.35
N ASN A 139 19.12 -6.16 7.19
CA ASN A 139 18.67 -6.79 5.96
C ASN A 139 17.16 -7.04 5.92
N ALA A 140 16.40 -6.56 6.91
CA ALA A 140 14.95 -6.69 6.91
C ALA A 140 14.36 -6.16 5.59
N ARG A 141 13.51 -6.98 4.96
CA ARG A 141 12.75 -6.63 3.76
C ARG A 141 11.26 -6.81 3.96
N VAL A 142 10.83 -7.05 5.18
CA VAL A 142 9.43 -7.28 5.54
C VAL A 142 9.07 -6.51 6.79
N LEU A 143 7.83 -6.08 6.88
CA LEU A 143 7.24 -5.52 8.09
C LEU A 143 5.74 -5.79 8.06
N ALA A 144 5.15 -6.16 9.19
CA ALA A 144 3.71 -6.25 9.32
C ALA A 144 3.25 -5.54 10.59
N CYS A 145 2.00 -5.08 10.62
CA CYS A 145 1.42 -4.53 11.84
C CYS A 145 -0.08 -4.84 11.93
N THR A 146 -0.55 -5.03 13.16
CA THR A 146 -1.97 -5.07 13.49
C THR A 146 -2.36 -3.76 14.12
N LEU A 147 -3.38 -3.10 13.58
CA LEU A 147 -3.90 -1.84 14.06
C LEU A 147 -5.26 -2.07 14.72
N GLY A 148 -5.33 -1.87 16.03
CA GLY A 148 -6.59 -1.95 16.76
C GLY A 148 -7.56 -0.85 16.33
N GLY A 149 -8.76 -1.25 15.89
CA GLY A 149 -9.84 -0.33 15.54
C GLY A 149 -10.54 0.22 16.78
N PHE A 150 -10.92 1.51 16.73
CA PHE A 150 -11.67 2.21 17.79
C PHE A 150 -12.94 2.82 17.21
N ASP A 151 -13.91 3.15 18.08
CA ASP A 151 -15.15 3.85 17.70
C ASP A 151 -15.92 3.17 16.54
N GLY A 152 -15.95 1.84 16.53
CA GLY A 152 -16.64 1.05 15.52
C GLY A 152 -15.79 0.68 14.29
N ASP A 153 -14.55 1.17 14.17
CA ASP A 153 -13.63 0.70 13.13
C ASP A 153 -13.25 -0.79 13.34
N PRO A 154 -13.06 -1.55 12.25
CA PRO A 154 -12.51 -2.89 12.32
C PRO A 154 -11.04 -2.85 12.71
N ASP A 155 -10.54 -3.97 13.23
CA ASP A 155 -9.10 -4.15 13.35
C ASP A 155 -8.51 -4.43 11.96
N LEU A 156 -7.32 -3.89 11.71
CA LEU A 156 -6.66 -4.01 10.41
C LEU A 156 -5.33 -4.76 10.58
N HIS A 157 -4.92 -5.51 9.57
CA HIS A 157 -3.60 -6.12 9.51
C HIS A 157 -2.93 -5.74 8.19
N LEU A 158 -1.81 -5.03 8.26
CA LEU A 158 -1.03 -4.55 7.12
C LEU A 158 0.24 -5.38 7.01
N ILE A 159 0.51 -5.91 5.82
CA ILE A 159 1.73 -6.64 5.49
C ILE A 159 2.46 -5.88 4.39
N LEU A 160 3.75 -5.62 4.60
CA LEU A 160 4.68 -5.06 3.63
C LEU A 160 5.74 -6.14 3.34
N ASN A 161 5.61 -6.87 2.23
CA ASN A 161 6.63 -7.80 1.77
C ASN A 161 7.46 -7.14 0.66
N MET A 162 8.54 -6.44 1.02
CA MET A 162 9.47 -5.83 0.06
C MET A 162 10.60 -6.79 -0.35
N TYR A 163 10.56 -8.05 0.13
CA TYR A 163 11.42 -9.12 -0.35
C TYR A 163 11.00 -9.55 -1.76
N HIS A 164 11.90 -10.20 -2.49
CA HIS A 164 11.64 -10.58 -3.88
C HIS A 164 10.82 -11.87 -4.01
N LEU A 165 10.80 -12.72 -2.98
CA LEU A 165 9.99 -13.95 -2.94
C LEU A 165 8.69 -13.75 -2.15
N GLY A 166 7.70 -14.59 -2.47
CA GLY A 166 6.51 -14.74 -1.63
C GLY A 166 6.85 -15.36 -0.29
N LEU A 167 6.21 -14.88 0.77
CA LEU A 167 6.44 -15.32 2.15
C LEU A 167 5.10 -15.47 2.87
N ASP A 168 5.06 -16.41 3.82
CA ASP A 168 3.90 -16.60 4.69
C ASP A 168 4.03 -15.72 5.93
N PHE A 169 2.95 -15.02 6.27
CA PHE A 169 2.84 -14.14 7.43
C PHE A 169 1.80 -14.70 8.39
N GLU A 170 2.15 -14.89 9.65
CA GLU A 170 1.21 -15.27 10.70
C GLU A 170 0.17 -14.15 10.92
N LEU A 171 -1.09 -14.54 11.07
CA LEU A 171 -2.20 -13.63 11.34
C LEU A 171 -2.66 -13.76 12.80
N PRO A 172 -2.91 -12.64 13.52
CA PRO A 172 -3.41 -12.71 14.88
C PRO A 172 -4.86 -13.19 14.89
N ARG A 173 -5.22 -14.03 15.87
CA ARG A 173 -6.60 -14.48 16.04
C ARG A 173 -7.41 -13.46 16.84
N ILE A 174 -8.53 -13.01 16.27
CA ILE A 174 -9.46 -12.08 16.91
C ILE A 174 -10.77 -12.81 17.15
N ARG A 175 -11.16 -12.96 18.43
CA ARG A 175 -12.34 -13.75 18.79
C ARG A 175 -13.61 -13.19 18.13
N GLY A 176 -14.36 -14.06 17.45
CA GLY A 176 -15.64 -13.73 16.80
C GLY A 176 -15.51 -12.91 15.50
N HIS A 177 -14.30 -12.83 14.95
CA HIS A 177 -14.01 -12.13 13.71
C HIS A 177 -13.16 -13.02 12.79
N ARG A 178 -13.27 -12.78 11.49
CA ARG A 178 -12.40 -13.34 10.46
C ARG A 178 -11.69 -12.25 9.70
N TRP A 179 -10.45 -12.54 9.30
CA TRP A 179 -9.71 -11.68 8.39
C TRP A 179 -10.36 -11.75 7.01
N HIS A 180 -10.52 -10.59 6.40
CA HIS A 180 -10.94 -10.46 5.02
C HIS A 180 -9.92 -9.62 4.27
N ARG A 181 -9.48 -10.09 3.10
CA ARG A 181 -8.59 -9.34 2.23
C ARG A 181 -9.32 -8.12 1.70
N VAL A 182 -8.68 -6.97 1.82
CA VAL A 182 -9.17 -5.68 1.31
C VAL A 182 -8.31 -5.21 0.14
N LEU A 183 -6.98 -5.28 0.30
CA LEU A 183 -6.00 -4.84 -0.68
C LEU A 183 -4.88 -5.87 -0.78
N ASP A 184 -4.42 -6.13 -2.01
CA ASP A 184 -3.22 -6.91 -2.32
C ASP A 184 -2.65 -6.42 -3.65
N THR A 185 -1.56 -5.66 -3.59
CA THR A 185 -0.94 -5.04 -4.78
C THR A 185 -0.32 -6.05 -5.74
N ALA A 186 -0.18 -7.32 -5.36
CA ALA A 186 0.28 -8.37 -6.26
C ALA A 186 -0.80 -8.80 -7.26
N GLN A 187 -2.08 -8.52 -6.97
CA GLN A 187 -3.19 -8.80 -7.87
C GLN A 187 -3.29 -7.76 -8.99
N ALA A 188 -3.90 -8.16 -10.10
CA ALA A 188 -4.12 -7.29 -11.26
C ALA A 188 -5.54 -6.72 -11.31
N GLY A 189 -5.66 -5.50 -11.85
CA GLY A 189 -6.94 -4.86 -12.11
C GLY A 189 -7.81 -4.76 -10.85
N PRO A 190 -9.14 -4.96 -10.93
CA PRO A 190 -10.06 -4.68 -9.83
C PRO A 190 -9.87 -5.56 -8.58
N ARG A 191 -9.04 -6.61 -8.65
CA ARG A 191 -8.75 -7.52 -7.52
C ARG A 191 -7.65 -7.00 -6.59
N ASP A 192 -6.94 -5.95 -6.98
CA ASP A 192 -5.90 -5.31 -6.17
C ASP A 192 -6.43 -4.57 -4.94
N LEU A 193 -7.65 -4.04 -5.04
CA LEU A 193 -8.35 -3.31 -4.01
C LEU A 193 -9.85 -3.55 -4.14
N LEU A 194 -10.37 -4.39 -3.25
CA LEU A 194 -11.75 -4.84 -3.30
C LEU A 194 -12.71 -3.71 -2.85
N PRO A 195 -13.86 -3.54 -3.53
CA PRO A 195 -14.90 -2.62 -3.09
C PRO A 195 -15.41 -2.94 -1.68
N ALA A 196 -15.94 -1.94 -0.99
CA ALA A 196 -16.55 -2.15 0.31
C ALA A 196 -17.69 -3.18 0.26
N GLY A 197 -17.72 -4.11 1.22
CA GLY A 197 -18.67 -5.21 1.27
C GLY A 197 -18.34 -6.39 0.35
N HIS A 198 -17.24 -6.31 -0.40
CA HIS A 198 -16.74 -7.37 -1.28
C HIS A 198 -15.38 -7.90 -0.82
N GLU A 199 -15.00 -7.63 0.44
CA GLU A 199 -13.78 -8.17 1.04
C GLU A 199 -13.83 -9.71 1.04
N GLU A 200 -12.73 -10.35 0.67
CA GLU A 200 -12.68 -11.82 0.53
C GLU A 200 -12.27 -12.46 1.86
N PRO A 201 -13.05 -13.39 2.43
CA PRO A 201 -12.70 -14.04 3.70
C PRO A 201 -11.43 -14.87 3.56
N HIS A 202 -10.63 -14.87 4.62
CA HIS A 202 -9.42 -15.67 4.76
C HIS A 202 -9.49 -16.45 6.07
N ASP A 203 -9.66 -17.77 5.96
CA ASP A 203 -9.90 -18.65 7.11
C ASP A 203 -8.60 -19.18 7.75
N ASP A 204 -7.46 -19.04 7.06
CA ASP A 204 -6.19 -19.62 7.50
C ASP A 204 -5.47 -18.73 8.54
N HIS A 205 -4.55 -19.32 9.30
CA HIS A 205 -3.77 -18.60 10.31
C HIS A 205 -2.53 -17.92 9.76
N THR A 206 -2.24 -18.13 8.48
CA THR A 206 -1.16 -17.48 7.74
C THR A 206 -1.70 -16.87 6.46
N PHE A 207 -1.11 -15.78 6.00
CA PHE A 207 -1.38 -15.18 4.69
C PHE A 207 -0.14 -15.25 3.82
N HIS A 208 -0.26 -15.80 2.62
CA HIS A 208 0.83 -15.80 1.65
C HIS A 208 0.89 -14.46 0.90
N ALA A 209 1.83 -13.59 1.27
CA ALA A 209 2.05 -12.33 0.57
C ALA A 209 3.13 -12.50 -0.50
N HIS A 210 2.79 -12.24 -1.76
CA HIS A 210 3.73 -12.33 -2.87
C HIS A 210 4.92 -11.37 -2.70
N GLY A 211 6.03 -11.66 -3.38
CA GLY A 211 7.19 -10.77 -3.38
C GLY A 211 6.84 -9.37 -3.88
N ARG A 212 7.40 -8.37 -3.21
CA ARG A 212 7.22 -6.94 -3.51
C ARG A 212 5.76 -6.52 -3.48
N SER A 213 5.03 -6.85 -2.42
CA SER A 213 3.62 -6.56 -2.30
C SER A 213 3.25 -5.89 -0.97
N VAL A 214 2.12 -5.19 -1.00
CA VAL A 214 1.45 -4.63 0.18
C VAL A 214 0.06 -5.27 0.26
N VAL A 215 -0.27 -5.79 1.43
CA VAL A 215 -1.57 -6.43 1.70
C VAL A 215 -2.23 -5.76 2.89
N LEU A 216 -3.52 -5.48 2.78
CA LEU A 216 -4.36 -5.05 3.89
C LEU A 216 -5.49 -6.04 4.11
N LEU A 217 -5.63 -6.50 5.34
CA LEU A 217 -6.74 -7.31 5.82
C LEU A 217 -7.58 -6.51 6.83
N ALA A 218 -8.88 -6.76 6.87
CA ALA A 218 -9.79 -6.23 7.90
C ALA A 218 -10.45 -7.38 8.65
N ALA A 219 -10.51 -7.27 9.98
CA ALA A 219 -11.21 -8.22 10.84
C ALA A 219 -12.70 -7.86 10.89
N LEU A 220 -13.54 -8.65 10.22
CA LEU A 220 -14.98 -8.46 10.16
C LEU A 220 -15.69 -9.54 10.96
N SER A 221 -16.83 -9.21 11.57
CA SER A 221 -17.57 -10.16 12.39
C SER A 221 -18.15 -11.31 11.55
N ASP A 222 -18.15 -12.52 12.12
CA ASP A 222 -18.72 -13.70 11.49
C ASP A 222 -20.25 -13.68 11.44
N ALA A 223 -20.87 -12.84 12.26
CA ALA A 223 -22.31 -12.63 12.22
C ALA A 223 -22.65 -11.74 11.02
N LYS A 224 -23.32 -12.33 10.02
CA LYS A 224 -24.20 -11.52 9.17
C LYS A 224 -25.19 -10.86 10.11
N ASP A 225 -25.05 -9.55 10.33
CA ASP A 225 -26.08 -8.74 10.95
C ASP A 225 -27.34 -8.86 10.08
N TYR A 226 -28.20 -9.81 10.39
CA TYR A 226 -29.60 -9.73 10.03
C TYR A 226 -30.19 -8.66 10.94
N PRO A 227 -30.65 -7.52 10.41
CA PRO A 227 -31.38 -6.57 11.22
C PRO A 227 -32.60 -7.29 11.80
N ARG A 228 -32.74 -7.23 13.13
CA ARG A 228 -34.01 -7.55 13.78
C ARG A 228 -34.97 -6.38 13.64
#